data_AF-A0A1F9Z5J6-F1
#
_entry.id   AF-A0A1F9Z5J6-F1
#
_cell.length_a   1.000
_cell.length_b   1.000
_cell.length_c   1.000
_cell.angle_alpha   90.00
_cell.angle_beta   90.00
_cell.angle_gamma   90.00
#
_symmetry.space_group_name_H-M   'P 1'
#
loop_
_entity.id
_entity.type
_entity.pdbx_description
1 polymer ?
#
loop_
_entity_poly.entity_id
_entity_poly.type
_entity_poly.pdbx_seq_one_letter_code
_entity_poly.pdbx_strand_id
1 'polypeptide(L)'
;MYGEDLDFCRRARSAGHRVAYAAAARVTHRASRRDRAGTRTYLRHMLRNRTLVCLRNYRWKRLYLALDGLVLFPLTATTEFLRSRDKARAVRWIVEARIESLRAGRAILHTGRGRA
;
A
#
# COMPACT_ATOMS: atom_id res chain seq x y z
N MET A 1 -3.22 9.14 1.91
CA MET A 1 -1.96 8.50 2.28
C MET A 1 -1.94 7.11 1.72
N TYR A 2 -0.82 6.72 1.15
CA TYR A 2 -0.59 5.48 0.42
C TYR A 2 0.19 4.47 1.26
N GLY A 3 -0.06 4.45 2.58
CA GLY A 3 0.59 3.51 3.52
C GLY A 3 1.97 3.92 4.02
N GLU A 4 2.54 5.02 3.53
CA GLU A 4 3.83 5.58 3.96
C GLU A 4 3.89 5.87 5.47
N ASP A 5 2.82 6.40 6.05
CA ASP A 5 2.80 6.76 7.48
C ASP A 5 2.68 5.52 8.35
N LEU A 6 1.96 4.51 7.87
CA LEU A 6 1.85 3.24 8.55
C LEU A 6 3.21 2.52 8.56
N ASP A 7 3.94 2.55 7.45
CA ASP A 7 5.31 2.03 7.37
C ASP A 7 6.25 2.80 8.32
N PHE A 8 6.20 4.13 8.30
CA PHE A 8 7.00 4.96 9.20
C PHE A 8 6.69 4.69 10.66
N CYS A 9 5.41 4.69 11.06
CA CYS A 9 5.00 4.46 12.44
C CYS A 9 5.39 3.06 12.94
N ARG A 10 5.38 2.05 12.05
CA ARG A 10 5.89 0.72 12.40
C ARG A 10 7.40 0.71 12.59
N ARG A 11 8.16 1.30 11.66
CA ARG A 11 9.64 1.42 11.79
C ARG A 11 10.05 2.20 13.04
N ALA A 12 9.39 3.33 13.31
CA ALA A 12 9.66 4.15 14.49
C ALA A 12 9.43 3.36 15.79
N ARG A 13 8.32 2.61 15.88
CA ARG A 13 8.04 1.73 17.03
C ARG A 13 9.05 0.60 17.16
N SER A 14 9.43 -0.04 16.07
CA SER A 14 10.47 -1.09 16.08
C SER A 14 11.85 -0.57 16.50
N ALA A 15 12.12 0.72 16.35
CA ALA A 15 13.33 1.38 16.83
C ALA A 15 13.23 1.88 18.29
N GLY A 16 12.13 1.57 19.00
CA GLY A 16 11.93 1.97 20.39
C GLY A 16 11.29 3.34 20.58
N HIS A 17 10.90 4.05 19.51
CA HIS A 17 10.22 5.33 19.63
C HIS A 17 8.71 5.16 19.89
N ARG A 18 8.15 6.04 20.73
CA ARG A 18 6.71 6.15 20.95
C ARG A 18 6.10 7.10 19.93
N VAL A 19 5.05 6.63 19.24
CA VAL A 19 4.21 7.45 18.36
C VAL A 19 2.85 7.61 19.04
N ALA A 20 2.47 8.86 19.33
CA ALA A 20 1.24 9.18 20.05
C ALA A 20 0.47 10.30 19.35
N TYR A 21 -0.84 10.31 19.55
CA TYR A 21 -1.71 11.40 19.16
C TYR A 21 -1.76 12.46 20.27
N ALA A 22 -1.46 13.72 19.94
CA ALA A 22 -1.48 14.84 20.89
C ALA A 22 -2.74 15.69 20.67
N ALA A 23 -3.79 15.45 21.45
CA ALA A 23 -5.08 16.12 21.29
C ALA A 23 -5.03 17.66 21.47
N ALA A 24 -4.09 18.16 22.27
CA ALA A 24 -3.89 19.59 22.49
C ALA A 24 -3.23 20.29 21.29
N ALA A 25 -2.49 19.56 20.45
CA ALA A 25 -1.86 20.11 19.25
C ALA A 25 -2.87 20.11 18.09
N ARG A 26 -3.23 21.31 17.61
CA ARG A 26 -4.22 21.49 16.54
C ARG A 26 -3.53 21.98 15.26
N VAL A 27 -3.78 21.28 14.16
CA VAL A 27 -3.34 21.65 12.81
C VAL A 27 -4.53 21.54 11.86
N THR A 28 -4.78 22.60 11.09
CA THR A 28 -5.86 22.61 10.09
C THR A 28 -5.36 22.13 8.74
N HIS A 29 -6.00 21.11 8.18
CA HIS A 29 -5.68 20.57 6.85
C HIS A 29 -6.92 20.54 5.96
N ARG A 30 -6.77 21.01 4.72
CA ARG A 30 -7.83 20.92 3.69
C ARG A 30 -7.99 19.48 3.21
N ALA A 31 -9.00 18.78 3.71
CA ALA A 31 -9.29 17.41 3.28
C ALA A 31 -10.05 17.38 1.94
N SER A 32 -9.41 17.00 0.84
CA SER A 32 -10.09 16.67 -0.42
C SER A 32 -10.50 15.19 -0.44
N ARG A 33 -11.80 14.91 -0.19
CA ARG A 33 -12.36 13.55 -0.23
C ARG A 33 -12.79 13.09 -1.63
N ARG A 34 -13.22 14.01 -2.51
CA ARG A 34 -13.86 13.67 -3.80
C ARG A 34 -12.91 13.55 -5.00
N ASP A 35 -11.72 14.15 -4.96
CA ASP A 35 -10.86 14.27 -6.16
C ASP A 35 -9.78 13.18 -6.32
N ARG A 36 -9.65 12.25 -5.37
CA ARG A 36 -8.52 11.31 -5.36
C ARG A 36 -8.84 9.94 -5.98
N ALA A 37 -10.08 9.45 -5.78
CA ALA A 37 -10.51 8.16 -6.31
C ALA A 37 -10.53 8.18 -7.85
N GLY A 38 -9.90 7.18 -8.48
CA GLY A 38 -9.81 7.09 -9.94
C GLY A 38 -8.70 7.92 -10.60
N THR A 39 -7.83 8.59 -9.84
CA THR A 39 -6.62 9.20 -10.41
C THR A 39 -5.51 8.16 -10.60
N ARG A 40 -4.72 8.29 -11.67
CA ARG A 40 -3.56 7.40 -11.95
C ARG A 40 -2.65 7.25 -10.75
N THR A 41 -2.27 8.40 -10.19
CA THR A 41 -1.36 8.51 -9.05
C THR A 41 -1.93 7.77 -7.84
N TYR A 42 -3.21 7.97 -7.54
CA TYR A 42 -3.86 7.29 -6.43
C TYR A 42 -3.87 5.77 -6.60
N LEU A 43 -4.39 5.30 -7.74
CA LEU A 43 -4.55 3.86 -8.01
C LEU A 43 -3.20 3.16 -8.01
N ARG A 44 -2.21 3.74 -8.69
CA ARG A 44 -0.87 3.17 -8.77
C ARG A 44 -0.20 3.10 -7.40
N HIS A 45 -0.13 4.21 -6.67
CA HIS A 45 0.56 4.23 -5.38
C HIS A 45 -0.18 3.44 -4.31
N MET A 46 -1.50 3.52 -4.24
CA MET A 46 -2.28 2.77 -3.26
C MET A 46 -2.09 1.25 -3.44
N LEU A 47 -2.30 0.74 -4.66
CA LEU A 47 -2.22 -0.69 -4.93
C LEU A 47 -0.80 -1.21 -4.75
N ARG A 48 0.21 -0.48 -5.25
CA ARG A 48 1.61 -0.87 -5.09
C ARG A 48 2.04 -0.83 -3.63
N ASN A 49 1.81 0.28 -2.93
CA ASN A 49 2.36 0.48 -1.61
C ASN A 49 1.71 -0.44 -0.58
N ARG A 50 0.42 -0.80 -0.72
CA ARG A 50 -0.22 -1.78 0.16
C ARG A 50 0.59 -3.06 0.27
N THR A 51 0.93 -3.68 -0.87
CA THR A 51 1.73 -4.90 -0.89
C THR A 51 3.10 -4.69 -0.26
N LEU A 52 3.77 -3.55 -0.53
CA LEU A 52 5.10 -3.27 0.01
C LEU A 52 5.12 -3.06 1.51
N VAL A 53 4.16 -2.29 2.05
CA VAL A 53 4.05 -2.03 3.49
C VAL A 53 3.80 -3.34 4.23
N CYS A 54 2.94 -4.21 3.70
CA CYS A 54 2.71 -5.52 4.30
C CYS A 54 3.95 -6.41 4.23
N LEU A 55 4.62 -6.50 3.08
CA LEU A 55 5.84 -7.33 2.94
C LEU A 55 7.01 -6.83 3.80
N ARG A 56 7.11 -5.53 4.06
CA ARG A 56 8.15 -4.97 4.94
C ARG A 56 7.90 -5.27 6.41
N ASN A 57 6.64 -5.25 6.83
CA ASN A 57 6.30 -5.23 8.25
C ASN A 57 5.73 -6.56 8.79
N TYR A 58 5.28 -7.50 7.94
CA TYR A 58 4.72 -8.78 8.39
C TYR A 58 5.79 -9.88 8.41
N ARG A 59 5.69 -10.79 9.40
CA ARG A 59 6.59 -11.95 9.55
C ARG A 59 6.38 -12.96 8.42
N TRP A 60 5.14 -13.31 8.12
CA TRP A 60 4.79 -14.34 7.12
C TRP A 60 4.61 -13.75 5.71
N LYS A 61 5.70 -13.21 5.16
CA LYS A 61 5.71 -12.48 3.88
C LYS A 61 5.16 -13.30 2.71
N ARG A 62 5.48 -14.60 2.65
CA ARG A 62 5.02 -15.51 1.57
C ARG A 62 3.53 -15.79 1.66
N LEU A 63 3.01 -16.07 2.86
CA LEU A 63 1.58 -16.27 3.08
C LEU A 63 0.80 -15.00 2.73
N TYR A 64 1.30 -13.83 3.16
CA TYR A 64 0.69 -12.56 2.78
C TYR A 64 0.68 -12.40 1.26
N LEU A 65 1.78 -12.68 0.56
CA LEU A 65 1.82 -12.53 -0.90
C LEU A 65 0.84 -13.46 -1.62
N ALA A 66 0.68 -14.69 -1.14
CA ALA A 66 -0.32 -15.64 -1.65
C ALA A 66 -1.74 -15.11 -1.44
N LEU A 67 -2.06 -14.69 -0.21
CA LEU A 67 -3.38 -14.11 0.13
C LEU A 67 -3.64 -12.80 -0.64
N ASP A 68 -2.62 -11.99 -0.84
CA ASP A 68 -2.67 -10.76 -1.61
C ASP A 68 -2.97 -11.05 -3.07
N GLY A 69 -2.31 -12.05 -3.67
CA GLY A 69 -2.58 -12.46 -5.05
C GLY A 69 -3.97 -13.07 -5.25
N LEU A 70 -4.44 -13.90 -4.32
CA LEU A 70 -5.69 -14.64 -4.47
C LEU A 70 -6.92 -13.82 -4.08
N VAL A 71 -6.82 -12.98 -3.05
CA VAL A 71 -7.99 -12.36 -2.42
C VAL A 71 -7.87 -10.84 -2.38
N LEU A 72 -6.82 -10.32 -1.74
CA LEU A 72 -6.79 -8.90 -1.38
C LEU A 72 -6.64 -8.00 -2.60
N PHE A 73 -5.72 -8.33 -3.51
CA PHE A 73 -5.48 -7.56 -4.72
C PHE A 73 -6.70 -7.60 -5.65
N PRO A 74 -7.28 -8.77 -6.01
CA PRO A 74 -8.50 -8.82 -6.85
C PRO A 74 -9.67 -8.03 -6.27
N LEU A 75 -9.87 -8.08 -4.94
CA LEU A 75 -10.94 -7.34 -4.28
C LEU A 75 -10.70 -5.82 -4.36
N THR A 76 -9.47 -5.35 -4.08
CA THR A 76 -9.14 -3.93 -4.23
C THR A 76 -9.15 -3.46 -5.69
N ALA A 77 -8.66 -4.27 -6.61
CA ALA A 77 -8.64 -3.96 -8.03
C ALA A 77 -10.07 -3.84 -8.57
N THR A 78 -10.95 -4.77 -8.21
CA THR A 78 -12.37 -4.75 -8.61
C THR A 78 -13.09 -3.54 -8.03
N THR A 79 -12.94 -3.26 -6.73
CA THR A 79 -13.60 -2.11 -6.11
C THR A 79 -13.12 -0.78 -6.71
N GLU A 80 -11.83 -0.62 -6.95
CA GLU A 80 -11.28 0.59 -7.58
C GLU A 80 -11.63 0.69 -9.08
N PHE A 81 -11.68 -0.44 -9.78
CA PHE A 81 -12.15 -0.50 -11.16
C PHE A 81 -13.61 -0.05 -11.24
N LEU A 82 -14.49 -0.54 -10.36
CA LEU A 82 -15.90 -0.13 -10.29
C LEU A 82 -16.07 1.36 -9.99
N ARG A 83 -15.20 1.94 -9.15
CA ARG A 83 -15.21 3.38 -8.82
C ARG A 83 -14.62 4.29 -9.89
N SER A 84 -13.78 3.75 -10.78
CA SER A 84 -13.13 4.54 -11.83
C SER A 84 -14.10 4.94 -12.94
N ARG A 85 -14.05 6.20 -13.37
CA ARG A 85 -14.87 6.71 -14.49
C ARG A 85 -14.37 6.18 -15.84
N ASP A 86 -13.04 6.13 -16.03
CA ASP A 86 -12.40 5.58 -17.22
C ASP A 86 -11.88 4.16 -16.93
N LYS A 87 -12.63 3.16 -17.38
CA LYS A 87 -12.33 1.74 -17.14
C LYS A 87 -11.06 1.28 -17.85
N ALA A 88 -10.85 1.73 -19.10
CA ALA A 88 -9.71 1.32 -19.91
C ALA A 88 -8.38 1.81 -19.31
N ARG A 89 -8.34 3.06 -18.83
CA ARG A 89 -7.17 3.59 -18.13
C ARG A 89 -6.97 2.92 -16.77
N ALA A 90 -8.04 2.69 -16.02
CA ALA A 90 -7.95 2.04 -14.71
C ALA A 90 -7.32 0.64 -14.80
N VAL A 91 -7.72 -0.19 -15.78
CA VAL A 91 -7.12 -1.51 -15.99
C VAL A 91 -5.62 -1.41 -16.23
N ARG A 92 -5.17 -0.51 -17.12
CA ARG A 92 -3.74 -0.31 -17.37
C ARG A 92 -2.97 0.03 -16.10
N TRP A 93 -3.50 0.95 -15.29
CA TRP A 93 -2.84 1.37 -14.05
C TRP A 93 -2.84 0.28 -12.97
N ILE A 94 -3.90 -0.53 -12.88
CA ILE A 94 -3.98 -1.69 -11.98
C ILE A 94 -2.91 -2.72 -12.36
N VAL A 95 -2.76 -3.02 -13.66
CA VAL A 95 -1.75 -3.96 -14.16
C VAL A 95 -0.34 -3.44 -13.94
N GLU A 96 -0.07 -2.16 -14.27
CA GLU A 96 1.20 -1.49 -13.97
C GLU A 96 1.55 -1.61 -12.48
N ALA A 97 0.60 -1.28 -11.60
CA ALA A 97 0.80 -1.35 -10.15
C ALA A 97 1.09 -2.78 -9.66
N ARG A 98 0.46 -3.80 -10.27
CA ARG A 98 0.69 -5.20 -9.92
C ARG A 98 2.08 -5.68 -10.31
N ILE A 99 2.51 -5.35 -11.53
CA ILE A 99 3.85 -5.71 -12.01
C ILE A 99 4.91 -5.08 -11.10
N GLU A 100 4.74 -3.81 -10.75
CA GLU A 100 5.64 -3.11 -9.83
C GLU A 100 5.65 -3.71 -8.43
N SER A 101 4.48 -4.04 -7.88
CA SER A 101 4.37 -4.60 -6.53
C SER A 101 5.00 -5.99 -6.45
N LEU A 102 4.85 -6.82 -7.47
CA LEU A 102 5.48 -8.14 -7.56
C LEU A 102 7.00 -8.04 -7.74
N ARG A 103 7.50 -7.16 -8.61
CA ARG A 103 8.95 -6.93 -8.81
C ARG A 103 9.62 -6.48 -7.50
N ALA A 104 9.04 -5.48 -6.85
CA ALA A 104 9.57 -4.97 -5.59
C ALA A 104 9.38 -5.98 -4.43
N GLY A 105 8.28 -6.74 -4.42
CA GLY A 105 8.06 -7.82 -3.46
C GLY A 105 9.09 -8.94 -3.57
N ARG A 106 9.45 -9.33 -4.80
CA ARG A 106 10.52 -10.30 -5.06
C ARG A 106 11.86 -9.81 -4.52
N ALA A 107 12.22 -8.54 -4.75
CA ALA A 107 13.44 -7.95 -4.21
C ALA A 107 13.49 -7.98 -2.66
N ILE A 108 12.38 -7.67 -2.00
CA ILE A 108 12.25 -7.72 -0.52
C ILE A 108 12.39 -9.16 0.00
N LEU A 109 11.85 -10.15 -0.70
CA LEU A 109 11.95 -11.56 -0.32
C LEU A 109 13.38 -12.10 -0.48
N HIS A 110 14.12 -11.66 -1.50
CA HIS A 110 15.52 -12.05 -1.70
C HIS A 110 16.45 -11.43 -0.64
N THR A 111 16.27 -10.15 -0.30
CA THR A 111 17.07 -9.47 0.73
C THR A 111 16.74 -9.94 2.16
N GLY A 112 15.51 -10.41 2.41
CA GLY A 112 15.10 -10.94 3.71
C GLY A 112 15.62 -12.34 4.07
N ARG A 113 16.36 -13.01 3.17
CA ARG A 113 16.89 -14.38 3.39
C ARG A 113 18.15 -14.45 4.27
N GLY A 114 18.72 -13.31 4.67
CA GLY A 114 19.96 -13.22 5.46
C GLY A 114 19.80 -12.85 6.93
N ARG A 115 18.58 -12.92 7.49
CA ARG A 115 18.33 -12.71 8.93
C ARG A 115 17.36 -13.79 9.41
N ALA A 116 17.89 -14.99 9.60
CA ALA A 116 17.29 -16.05 10.41
C ALA A 116 18.28 -16.35 11.53
#